data_AF-A0A7W0WBK0-F1
#
_entry.id   AF-A0A7W0WBK0-F1
#
_cell.length_a   1.000
_cell.length_b   1.000
_cell.length_c   1.000
_cell.angle_alpha   90.00
_cell.angle_beta   90.00
_cell.angle_gamma   90.00
#
_symmetry.space_group_name_H-M   'P 1'
#
loop_
_entity.id
_entity.type
_entity.pdbx_description
1 polymer ?
#
loop_
_entity_poly.entity_id
_entity_poly.type
_entity_poly.pdbx_seq_one_letter_code
_entity_poly.pdbx_strand_id
1 'polypeptide(L)'
;MLKIILLAIVNAVAVWGGTVLAADEKWVALGVLAAATLALDAIYLSPRRAIPLKFLIPGTVFLIAFQIVPIVYNVNVGFTNWSTGHILVKSEAIEGIKRNSLGQPADGTAYSMAPARDADGELVLLLVDEADGKSYVGTTEELRPLDEGALKLGEFGTIESASGYQIVRGGDLLALDKELAGFTVPTASGAIRAEGTETALELAPT
;
A
#
# COMPACT_ATOMS: atom_id res chain seq x y z
N MET A 1 22.04 3.79 41.28
CA MET A 1 22.52 3.43 39.93
C MET A 1 21.46 2.68 39.12
N LEU A 2 20.86 1.59 39.63
CA LEU A 2 19.83 0.82 38.91
C LEU A 2 18.68 1.65 38.31
N LYS A 3 18.14 2.62 39.07
CA LYS A 3 17.09 3.54 38.59
C LYS A 3 17.50 4.32 37.32
N ILE A 4 18.75 4.78 37.25
CA ILE A 4 19.24 5.59 36.13
C ILE A 4 19.43 4.71 34.89
N ILE A 5 19.90 3.47 35.10
CA ILE A 5 20.04 2.48 34.01
C ILE A 5 18.66 2.14 33.43
N LEU A 6 17.67 1.86 34.27
CA LEU A 6 16.29 1.61 33.82
C LEU A 6 15.71 2.80 33.05
N LEU A 7 15.92 4.03 33.54
CA LEU A 7 15.49 5.23 32.84
C LEU A 7 16.18 5.40 31.48
N ALA A 8 17.48 5.12 31.41
CA ALA A 8 18.24 5.21 30.17
C ALA A 8 17.72 4.21 29.13
N ILE A 9 17.34 3.00 29.54
CA ILE A 9 16.70 2.00 28.66
C ILE A 9 15.35 2.52 28.17
N VAL A 10 14.50 3.04 29.06
CA VAL A 10 13.19 3.61 28.69
C VAL A 10 13.36 4.76 27.70
N ASN A 11 14.32 5.65 27.92
CA ASN A 11 14.62 6.76 27.01
C ASN A 11 15.17 6.27 25.67
N ALA A 12 16.02 5.24 25.65
CA ALA A 12 16.50 4.65 24.40
C ALA A 12 15.33 4.07 23.57
N VAL A 13 14.39 3.36 24.22
CA VAL A 13 13.18 2.84 23.57
C VAL A 13 12.28 3.97 23.09
N ALA A 14 12.12 5.04 23.88
CA ALA A 14 11.32 6.20 23.50
C ALA A 14 11.90 6.96 22.32
N VAL A 15 13.23 7.11 22.24
CA VAL A 15 13.90 7.74 21.11
C VAL A 15 13.75 6.88 19.85
N TRP A 16 13.99 5.57 19.95
CA TRP A 16 13.77 4.65 18.84
C TRP A 16 12.33 4.69 18.35
N GLY A 17 11.35 4.55 19.25
CA GLY A 17 9.93 4.68 18.93
C GLY A 17 9.61 6.04 18.31
N GLY A 18 10.18 7.12 18.84
CA GLY A 18 10.04 8.46 18.29
C GLY A 18 10.53 8.59 16.84
N THR A 19 11.66 7.97 16.50
CA THR A 19 12.16 7.97 15.11
C THR A 19 11.22 7.23 14.15
N VAL A 20 10.65 6.10 14.58
CA VAL A 20 9.65 5.36 13.79
C VAL A 20 8.37 6.17 13.62
N LEU A 21 7.87 6.79 14.70
CA LEU A 21 6.66 7.61 14.65
C LEU A 21 6.84 8.87 13.79
N ALA A 22 8.04 9.44 13.76
CA ALA A 22 8.37 10.57 12.89
C ALA A 22 8.44 10.14 11.42
N ALA A 23 8.96 8.94 11.12
CA ALA A 23 8.97 8.39 9.76
C ALA A 23 7.55 8.10 9.24
N ASP A 24 6.64 7.65 10.11
CA ASP A 24 5.22 7.42 9.79
C ASP A 24 4.37 8.72 9.77
N GLU A 25 4.96 9.90 9.97
CA GLU A 25 4.26 11.20 10.09
C GLU A 25 3.19 11.26 11.20
N LYS A 26 3.31 10.41 12.23
CA LYS A 26 2.34 10.34 13.35
C LYS A 26 2.65 11.35 14.44
N TRP A 27 2.55 12.64 14.11
CA TRP A 27 2.90 13.76 15.00
C TRP A 27 2.18 13.77 16.35
N VAL A 28 0.90 13.38 16.38
CA VAL A 28 0.12 13.30 17.64
C VAL A 28 0.69 12.23 18.55
N ALA A 29 0.96 11.03 18.02
CA ALA A 29 1.54 9.94 18.79
C ALA A 29 2.96 10.28 19.28
N LEU A 30 3.74 10.97 18.44
CA LEU A 30 5.08 11.45 18.79
C LEU A 30 5.02 12.42 19.98
N GLY A 31 4.09 13.38 19.94
CA GLY A 31 3.88 14.34 21.03
C GLY A 31 3.47 13.67 22.33
N VAL A 32 2.58 12.67 22.28
CA VAL A 32 2.18 11.90 23.46
C VAL A 32 3.34 11.08 24.03
N LEU A 33 4.13 10.43 23.17
CA LEU A 33 5.32 9.68 23.59
C LEU A 33 6.34 10.59 24.28
N ALA A 34 6.66 11.74 23.67
CA ALA A 34 7.59 12.71 24.23
C ALA A 34 7.09 13.25 25.58
N ALA A 35 5.80 13.61 25.68
CA ALA A 35 5.20 14.09 26.91
C ALA A 35 5.21 13.03 28.02
N ALA A 36 4.89 11.76 27.69
CA ALA A 36 4.91 10.65 28.63
C ALA A 36 6.33 10.36 29.14
N THR A 37 7.32 10.34 28.25
CA THR A 37 8.73 10.14 28.60
C THR A 37 9.27 11.27 29.47
N LEU A 38 8.98 12.54 29.13
CA LEU A 38 9.36 13.68 29.96
C LEU A 38 8.66 13.66 31.33
N ALA A 39 7.39 13.26 31.39
CA ALA A 39 6.67 13.13 32.65
C ALA A 39 7.29 12.02 33.53
N LEU A 40 7.64 10.88 32.94
CA LEU A 40 8.36 9.80 33.64
C LEU A 40 9.71 10.30 34.16
N ASP A 41 10.50 10.96 33.32
CA ASP A 41 11.81 11.50 33.72
C ASP A 41 11.66 12.52 34.85
N ALA A 42 10.73 13.47 34.73
CA ALA A 42 10.47 14.47 35.76
C ALA A 42 10.08 13.85 37.11
N ILE A 43 9.17 12.86 37.11
CA ILE A 43 8.69 12.22 38.34
C ILE A 43 9.78 11.34 38.96
N TYR A 44 10.53 10.60 38.15
CA TYR A 44 11.59 9.74 38.65
C TYR A 44 12.77 10.56 39.13
N LEU A 45 13.27 11.55 38.39
CA LEU A 45 14.40 12.40 38.81
C LEU A 45 14.08 13.31 40.00
N SER A 46 12.81 13.64 40.26
CA SER A 46 12.42 14.51 41.37
C SER A 46 12.79 13.94 42.77
N PRO A 47 13.44 14.74 43.67
CA PRO A 47 13.81 14.29 45.01
C PRO A 47 12.66 14.40 46.02
N ARG A 48 12.52 13.36 46.86
CA ARG A 48 11.75 13.24 48.13
C ARG A 48 10.26 13.63 48.17
N ARG A 49 9.71 14.48 47.30
CA ARG A 49 8.28 14.87 47.29
C ARG A 49 7.40 14.03 46.35
N ALA A 50 7.98 13.36 45.36
CA ALA A 50 7.25 12.55 44.38
C ALA A 50 7.12 11.05 44.77
N ILE A 51 7.40 10.68 46.04
CA ILE A 51 7.37 9.28 46.47
C ILE A 51 6.00 8.63 46.26
N PRO A 52 4.86 9.26 46.61
CA PRO A 52 3.54 8.67 46.36
C PRO A 52 3.26 8.46 44.86
N LEU A 53 3.67 9.43 44.04
CA LEU A 53 3.47 9.41 42.59
C LEU A 53 4.19 8.23 41.92
N LYS A 54 5.37 7.83 42.41
CA LYS A 54 6.13 6.70 41.88
C LYS A 54 5.40 5.36 41.99
N PHE A 55 4.54 5.20 42.99
CA PHE A 55 3.69 4.00 43.13
C PHE A 55 2.41 4.09 42.28
N LEU A 56 1.98 5.30 41.96
CA LEU A 56 0.80 5.56 41.13
C LEU A 56 1.10 5.42 39.63
N ILE A 57 2.31 5.78 39.18
CA ILE A 57 2.72 5.75 37.77
C ILE A 57 2.27 4.50 37.01
N PRO A 58 2.63 3.26 37.43
CA PRO A 58 2.26 2.09 36.64
C PRO A 58 0.74 1.96 36.49
N GLY A 59 -0.03 2.21 37.55
CA GLY A 59 -1.49 2.20 37.50
C GLY A 59 -2.08 3.35 36.67
N THR A 60 -1.55 4.56 36.81
CA THR A 60 -2.03 5.74 36.06
C THR A 60 -1.76 5.62 34.57
N VAL A 61 -0.59 5.10 34.17
CA VAL A 61 -0.26 4.90 32.76
C VAL A 61 -1.24 3.92 32.12
N PHE A 62 -1.51 2.79 32.77
CA PHE A 62 -2.48 1.83 32.27
C PHE A 62 -3.91 2.37 32.28
N LEU A 63 -4.32 3.09 33.32
CA LEU A 63 -5.62 3.72 33.38
C LEU A 63 -5.80 4.73 32.26
N ILE A 64 -4.80 5.59 32.00
CA ILE A 64 -4.89 6.57 30.91
C ILE A 64 -4.94 5.85 29.56
N ALA A 65 -4.04 4.90 29.33
CA ALA A 65 -3.92 4.19 28.05
C ALA A 65 -5.17 3.34 27.72
N PHE A 66 -5.75 2.65 28.69
CA PHE A 66 -6.85 1.72 28.47
C PHE A 66 -8.24 2.24 28.83
N GLN A 67 -8.35 3.28 29.66
CA GLN A 67 -9.64 3.86 30.04
C GLN A 67 -9.85 5.24 29.42
N ILE A 68 -8.92 6.17 29.66
CA ILE A 68 -9.11 7.57 29.24
C ILE A 68 -9.00 7.70 27.72
N VAL A 69 -8.01 7.08 27.09
CA VAL A 69 -7.84 7.12 25.63
C VAL A 69 -9.07 6.58 24.89
N PRO A 70 -9.63 5.39 25.22
CA PRO A 70 -10.87 4.93 24.59
C PRO A 70 -12.08 5.82 24.85
N ILE A 71 -12.20 6.44 26.02
CA ILE A 71 -13.28 7.40 26.29
C ILE A 71 -13.15 8.61 25.38
N VAL A 72 -11.98 9.24 25.32
CA VAL A 72 -11.74 10.43 24.48
C VAL A 72 -11.93 10.09 23.00
N TYR A 73 -11.47 8.92 22.56
CA TYR A 73 -11.71 8.42 21.21
C TYR A 73 -13.21 8.29 20.91
N ASN A 74 -14.00 7.66 21.79
CA ASN A 74 -15.44 7.53 21.60
C ASN A 74 -16.15 8.90 21.59
N VAL A 75 -15.72 9.85 22.42
CA VAL A 75 -16.23 11.22 22.38
C VAL A 75 -15.94 11.85 21.03
N ASN A 76 -14.70 11.75 20.52
CA ASN A 76 -14.33 12.26 19.21
C ASN A 76 -15.19 11.63 18.10
N VAL A 77 -15.32 10.30 18.10
CA VAL A 77 -16.16 9.56 17.15
C VAL A 77 -17.62 10.00 17.25
N GLY A 78 -18.16 10.21 18.45
CA GLY A 78 -19.53 10.67 18.68
C GLY A 78 -19.84 12.06 18.13
N PHE A 79 -18.82 12.89 17.92
CA PHE A 79 -18.94 14.19 17.23
C PHE A 79 -18.72 14.10 15.71
N THR A 80 -18.38 12.92 15.18
CA THR A 80 -18.17 12.69 13.75
C THR A 80 -19.31 11.86 13.16
N ASN A 81 -19.54 11.97 11.84
CA ASN A 81 -20.51 11.12 11.13
C ASN A 81 -19.91 9.74 10.82
N TRP A 82 -19.40 9.04 11.84
CA TRP A 82 -18.81 7.71 11.66
C TRP A 82 -19.91 6.66 11.62
N SER A 83 -20.12 6.07 10.44
CA SER A 83 -21.16 5.08 10.16
C SER A 83 -20.65 4.13 9.07
N THR A 84 -21.35 3.01 8.82
CA THR A 84 -20.97 2.00 7.82
C THR A 84 -20.69 2.60 6.43
N GLY A 85 -21.35 3.70 6.05
CA GLY A 85 -21.11 4.41 4.78
C GLY A 85 -20.02 5.51 4.81
N HIS A 86 -19.43 5.82 5.96
CA HIS A 86 -18.50 6.94 6.18
C HIS A 86 -17.27 6.50 6.99
N ILE A 87 -16.77 5.29 6.74
CA ILE A 87 -15.64 4.73 7.48
C ILE A 87 -14.28 5.18 6.90
N LEU A 88 -14.24 5.55 5.61
CA LEU A 88 -13.04 6.00 4.91
C LEU A 88 -12.81 7.51 5.09
N VAL A 89 -11.54 7.90 5.12
CA VAL A 89 -11.15 9.30 4.96
C VAL A 89 -11.33 9.75 3.51
N LYS A 90 -11.51 11.05 3.28
CA LYS A 90 -11.81 11.61 1.95
C LYS A 90 -10.80 11.19 0.87
N SER A 91 -9.51 11.21 1.17
CA SER A 91 -8.46 10.80 0.22
C SER A 91 -8.61 9.35 -0.21
N GLU A 92 -8.83 8.47 0.77
CA GLU A 92 -9.02 7.03 0.55
C GLU A 92 -10.32 6.75 -0.22
N ALA A 93 -11.38 7.49 0.08
CA ALA A 93 -12.63 7.40 -0.68
C ALA A 93 -12.44 7.84 -2.14
N ILE A 94 -11.69 8.92 -2.40
CA ILE A 94 -11.37 9.36 -3.76
C ILE A 94 -10.55 8.31 -4.50
N GLU A 95 -9.53 7.72 -3.87
CA GLU A 95 -8.75 6.64 -4.48
C GLU A 95 -9.58 5.39 -4.73
N GLY A 96 -10.45 5.03 -3.78
CA GLY A 96 -11.39 3.92 -3.93
C GLY A 96 -12.33 4.14 -5.11
N ILE A 97 -12.89 5.33 -5.25
CA ILE A 97 -13.72 5.72 -6.39
C ILE A 97 -12.88 5.67 -7.67
N LYS A 98 -11.68 6.25 -7.71
CA LYS A 98 -10.80 6.19 -8.89
C LYS A 98 -10.51 4.76 -9.34
N ARG A 99 -10.31 3.83 -8.39
CA ARG A 99 -10.12 2.41 -8.71
C ARG A 99 -11.39 1.76 -9.24
N ASN A 100 -12.56 2.12 -8.70
CA ASN A 100 -13.85 1.52 -9.04
C ASN A 100 -14.56 2.20 -10.25
N SER A 101 -14.15 3.41 -10.61
CA SER A 101 -14.63 4.16 -11.79
C SER A 101 -13.86 3.80 -13.06
N LEU A 102 -12.96 2.82 -12.98
CA LEU A 102 -12.39 2.18 -14.15
C LEU A 102 -13.39 1.12 -14.60
N GLY A 103 -14.18 1.46 -15.62
CA GLY A 103 -15.07 0.51 -16.28
C GLY A 103 -14.49 0.09 -17.62
N GLN A 104 -14.74 -1.16 -18.02
CA GLN A 104 -14.54 -1.57 -19.40
C GLN A 104 -15.46 -0.69 -20.28
N PRO A 105 -14.93 0.08 -21.25
CA PRO A 105 -15.75 0.82 -22.19
C PRO A 105 -16.72 -0.13 -22.91
N ALA A 106 -17.80 0.38 -23.49
CA ALA A 106 -18.73 -0.44 -24.27
C ALA A 106 -18.06 -1.18 -25.46
N ASP A 107 -16.91 -0.67 -25.92
CA ASP A 107 -16.01 -1.27 -26.92
C ASP A 107 -14.70 -1.81 -26.31
N GLY A 108 -14.63 -1.96 -24.98
CA GLY A 108 -13.40 -2.36 -24.28
C GLY A 108 -13.01 -3.78 -24.63
N THR A 109 -11.87 -3.94 -25.30
CA THR A 109 -11.32 -5.23 -25.69
C THR A 109 -10.68 -5.93 -24.49
N ALA A 110 -10.96 -7.22 -24.36
CA ALA A 110 -10.28 -8.09 -23.40
C ALA A 110 -9.02 -8.64 -24.05
N TYR A 111 -7.90 -8.56 -23.34
CA TYR A 111 -6.61 -9.05 -23.82
C TYR A 111 -6.16 -10.21 -22.93
N SER A 112 -5.74 -11.32 -23.55
CA SER A 112 -4.91 -12.30 -22.86
C SER A 112 -3.53 -11.70 -22.63
N MET A 113 -3.08 -11.68 -21.38
CA MET A 113 -1.85 -11.01 -20.96
C MET A 113 -0.81 -12.02 -20.50
N ALA A 114 0.44 -11.84 -20.94
CA ALA A 114 1.59 -12.50 -20.34
C ALA A 114 2.68 -11.47 -19.99
N PRO A 115 3.04 -11.33 -18.70
CA PRO A 115 4.16 -10.49 -18.30
C PRO A 115 5.47 -11.04 -18.86
N ALA A 116 6.25 -10.19 -19.51
CA ALA A 116 7.55 -10.54 -20.04
C ALA A 116 8.59 -9.45 -19.72
N ARG A 117 9.87 -9.78 -19.87
CA ARG A 117 10.97 -8.83 -19.81
C ARG A 117 11.59 -8.67 -21.19
N ASP A 118 11.89 -7.44 -21.57
CA ASP A 118 12.68 -7.13 -22.77
C ASP A 118 14.16 -7.50 -22.57
N ALA A 119 14.96 -7.44 -23.63
CA ALA A 119 16.41 -7.67 -23.62
C ALA A 119 17.16 -6.77 -22.62
N ASP A 120 16.60 -5.59 -22.30
CA ASP A 120 17.12 -4.66 -21.30
C ASP A 120 16.65 -4.97 -19.87
N GLY A 121 15.80 -5.98 -19.68
CA GLY A 121 15.28 -6.42 -18.39
C GLY A 121 14.04 -5.67 -17.90
N GLU A 122 13.54 -4.71 -18.67
CA GLU A 122 12.35 -3.90 -18.41
C GLU A 122 11.05 -4.71 -18.54
N LEU A 123 10.07 -4.42 -17.68
CA LEU A 123 8.78 -5.10 -17.67
C LEU A 123 7.93 -4.66 -18.87
N VAL A 124 7.48 -5.63 -19.66
CA VAL A 124 6.58 -5.44 -20.78
C VAL A 124 5.40 -6.39 -20.68
N LEU A 125 4.23 -5.96 -21.16
CA LEU A 125 3.04 -6.79 -21.22
C LEU A 125 2.83 -7.28 -22.65
N LEU A 126 2.90 -8.59 -22.85
CA LEU A 126 2.46 -9.20 -24.10
C LEU A 126 0.94 -9.34 -24.02
N LEU A 127 0.23 -8.73 -24.98
CA LEU A 127 -1.22 -8.64 -25.01
C LEU A 127 -1.71 -9.30 -26.30
N VAL A 128 -2.72 -10.15 -26.23
CA VAL A 128 -3.39 -10.73 -27.39
C VAL A 128 -4.86 -10.44 -27.27
N ASP A 129 -5.40 -9.70 -28.23
CA ASP A 129 -6.82 -9.36 -28.26
C ASP A 129 -7.66 -10.62 -28.49
N GLU A 130 -8.62 -10.88 -27.60
CA GLU A 130 -9.47 -12.07 -27.64
C GLU A 130 -10.53 -11.99 -28.77
N ALA A 131 -10.87 -10.78 -29.23
CA ALA A 131 -11.88 -10.57 -30.27
C ALA A 131 -11.32 -10.72 -31.69
N ASP A 132 -10.10 -10.24 -31.95
CA ASP A 132 -9.50 -10.23 -33.28
C ASP A 132 -8.22 -11.09 -33.41
N GLY A 133 -7.71 -11.63 -32.30
CA GLY A 133 -6.52 -12.48 -32.26
C GLY A 133 -5.21 -11.74 -32.52
N LYS A 134 -5.21 -10.40 -32.58
CA LYS A 134 -4.01 -9.62 -32.85
C LYS A 134 -3.13 -9.49 -31.62
N SER A 135 -1.82 -9.57 -31.86
CA SER A 135 -0.81 -9.45 -30.84
C SER A 135 -0.24 -8.05 -30.71
N TYR A 136 -0.10 -7.59 -29.47
CA TYR A 136 0.45 -6.30 -29.09
C TYR A 136 1.48 -6.46 -27.96
N VAL A 137 2.39 -5.50 -27.85
CA VAL A 137 3.28 -5.32 -26.70
C VAL A 137 2.95 -3.98 -26.06
N GLY A 138 2.47 -4.04 -24.82
CA GLY A 138 2.22 -2.88 -23.99
C GLY A 138 3.45 -2.54 -23.16
N THR A 139 4.02 -1.37 -23.42
CA THR A 139 5.02 -0.73 -22.55
C THR A 139 4.36 0.40 -21.76
N THR A 140 5.01 0.92 -20.72
CA THR A 140 4.51 2.06 -19.94
C THR A 140 4.28 3.32 -20.79
N GLU A 141 4.92 3.39 -21.95
CA GLU A 141 4.86 4.56 -22.85
C GLU A 141 3.91 4.36 -24.02
N GLU A 142 3.87 3.17 -24.64
CA GLU A 142 3.08 2.92 -25.86
C GLU A 142 2.62 1.45 -25.99
N LEU A 143 1.50 1.25 -26.70
CA LEU A 143 1.07 -0.03 -27.25
C LEU A 143 1.65 -0.19 -28.66
N ARG A 144 2.50 -1.19 -28.88
CA ARG A 144 3.09 -1.50 -30.20
C ARG A 144 2.51 -2.80 -30.75
N PRO A 145 2.06 -2.84 -32.02
CA PRO A 145 1.68 -4.11 -32.64
C PRO A 145 2.90 -5.01 -32.77
N LEU A 146 2.74 -6.29 -32.46
CA LEU A 146 3.79 -7.29 -32.63
C LEU A 146 3.59 -8.02 -33.96
N ASP A 147 4.67 -8.22 -34.72
CA ASP A 147 4.62 -8.88 -36.03
C ASP A 147 4.00 -10.29 -35.95
N GLU A 148 3.15 -10.61 -36.91
CA GLU A 148 2.50 -11.92 -37.06
C GLU A 148 3.58 -13.02 -37.18
N GLY A 149 3.77 -13.80 -36.10
CA GLY A 149 4.76 -14.88 -36.02
C GLY A 149 5.86 -14.71 -34.96
N ALA A 150 5.94 -13.55 -34.30
CA ALA A 150 6.85 -13.33 -33.17
C ALA A 150 6.37 -13.99 -31.86
N LEU A 151 5.10 -14.39 -31.79
CA LEU A 151 4.49 -15.08 -30.64
C LEU A 151 4.09 -16.50 -31.01
N LYS A 152 4.47 -17.45 -30.17
CA LYS A 152 3.87 -18.79 -30.17
C LYS A 152 2.77 -18.82 -29.13
N LEU A 153 1.54 -18.96 -29.60
CA LEU A 153 0.36 -19.24 -28.80
C LEU A 153 0.28 -20.75 -28.56
N GLY A 154 0.03 -21.14 -27.32
CA GLY A 154 -0.29 -22.51 -26.94
C GLY A 154 -1.72 -22.90 -27.29
N GLU A 155 -2.08 -24.14 -27.00
CA GLU A 155 -3.35 -24.80 -27.40
C GLU A 155 -4.63 -24.13 -26.84
N PHE A 156 -4.50 -23.15 -25.94
CA PHE A 156 -5.60 -22.43 -25.27
C PHE A 156 -5.52 -20.89 -25.41
N GLY A 157 -4.75 -20.36 -26.36
CA GLY A 157 -4.57 -18.90 -26.51
C GLY A 157 -3.58 -18.30 -25.50
N THR A 158 -2.94 -19.13 -24.68
CA THR A 158 -1.89 -18.73 -23.76
C THR A 158 -0.60 -18.40 -24.52
N ILE A 159 0.05 -17.29 -24.18
CA ILE A 159 1.32 -16.90 -24.78
C ILE A 159 2.44 -17.81 -24.25
N GLU A 160 2.93 -18.75 -25.07
CA GLU A 160 3.94 -19.73 -24.68
C GLU A 160 5.37 -19.20 -24.83
N SER A 161 5.63 -18.44 -25.89
CA SER A 161 6.93 -17.78 -26.10
C SER A 161 6.79 -16.58 -27.02
N ALA A 162 7.60 -15.55 -26.80
CA ALA A 162 7.76 -14.41 -27.70
C ALA A 162 9.22 -14.28 -28.10
N SER A 163 9.52 -14.15 -29.40
CA SER A 163 10.87 -13.92 -29.87
C SER A 163 11.39 -12.56 -29.38
N GLY A 164 12.43 -12.56 -28.54
CA GLY A 164 13.02 -11.35 -27.97
C GLY A 164 12.61 -11.02 -26.54
N TYR A 165 11.61 -11.72 -25.96
CA TYR A 165 11.10 -11.43 -24.62
C TYR A 165 11.09 -12.66 -23.71
N GLN A 166 11.56 -12.49 -22.47
CA GLN A 166 11.55 -13.55 -21.46
C GLN A 166 10.26 -13.49 -20.64
N ILE A 167 9.35 -14.43 -20.87
CA ILE A 167 8.07 -14.51 -20.14
C ILE A 167 8.34 -14.91 -18.67
N VAL A 168 7.77 -14.14 -17.75
CA VAL A 168 7.86 -14.40 -16.31
C VAL A 168 6.74 -15.37 -15.91
N ARG A 169 7.07 -16.47 -15.22
CA ARG A 169 6.09 -17.50 -14.80
C ARG A 169 6.30 -17.93 -13.35
N GLY A 170 5.25 -18.48 -12.74
CA GLY A 170 5.34 -19.11 -11.42
C GLY A 170 5.57 -18.13 -10.27
N GLY A 171 6.51 -18.45 -9.36
CA GLY A 171 6.76 -17.65 -8.15
C GLY A 171 7.22 -16.22 -8.41
N ASP A 172 7.84 -15.97 -9.57
CA ASP A 172 8.31 -14.64 -9.96
C ASP A 172 7.16 -13.70 -10.37
N LEU A 173 5.97 -14.23 -10.71
CA LEU A 173 4.77 -13.44 -10.96
C LEU A 173 4.23 -12.81 -9.67
N LEU A 174 4.30 -13.53 -8.54
CA LEU A 174 3.86 -12.99 -7.25
C LEU A 174 4.75 -11.84 -6.77
N ALA A 175 6.04 -11.86 -7.13
CA ALA A 175 6.95 -10.75 -6.86
C ALA A 175 6.63 -9.52 -7.74
N LEU A 176 6.04 -9.76 -8.90
CA LEU A 176 5.63 -8.76 -9.88
C LEU A 176 4.24 -8.17 -9.59
N ASP A 177 3.44 -8.77 -8.70
CA ASP A 177 2.05 -8.36 -8.44
C ASP A 177 1.93 -6.88 -8.05
N LYS A 178 2.87 -6.39 -7.22
CA LYS A 178 2.94 -4.98 -6.83
C LYS A 178 3.35 -4.04 -7.99
N GLU A 179 4.16 -4.55 -8.91
CA GLU A 179 4.65 -3.82 -10.09
C GLU A 179 3.58 -3.80 -11.18
N LEU A 180 2.92 -4.94 -11.43
CA LEU A 180 1.78 -5.11 -12.33
C LEU A 180 0.56 -4.28 -11.91
N ALA A 181 0.26 -4.21 -10.61
CA ALA A 181 -0.82 -3.36 -10.09
C ALA A 181 -0.57 -1.86 -10.31
N GLY A 182 0.70 -1.46 -10.44
CA GLY A 182 1.12 -0.10 -10.79
C GLY A 182 1.29 0.12 -12.29
N PHE A 183 1.44 -0.95 -13.07
CA PHE A 183 1.68 -0.89 -14.50
C PHE A 183 0.38 -0.58 -15.25
N THR A 184 0.42 0.40 -16.14
CA THR A 184 -0.73 0.82 -16.93
C THR A 184 -0.23 1.18 -18.31
N VAL A 185 -0.79 0.54 -19.33
CA VAL A 185 -0.41 0.77 -20.73
C VAL A 185 -1.38 1.79 -21.31
N PRO A 186 -0.92 2.99 -21.70
CA PRO A 186 -1.80 4.01 -22.28
C PRO A 186 -2.28 3.59 -23.68
N THR A 187 -3.60 3.68 -23.93
CA THR A 187 -4.21 3.54 -25.26
C THR A 187 -4.79 4.87 -25.72
N ALA A 188 -5.23 4.96 -26.99
CA ALA A 188 -5.79 6.19 -27.56
C ALA A 188 -7.10 6.65 -26.86
N SER A 189 -7.82 5.74 -26.20
CA SER A 189 -9.13 5.95 -25.55
C SER A 189 -9.13 5.74 -24.04
N GLY A 190 -8.07 5.18 -23.46
CA GLY A 190 -8.06 4.78 -22.06
C GLY A 190 -6.70 4.24 -21.61
N ALA A 191 -6.73 3.26 -20.72
CA ALA A 191 -5.54 2.62 -20.19
C ALA A 191 -5.80 1.12 -19.98
N ILE A 192 -4.95 0.26 -20.54
CA ILE A 192 -5.00 -1.17 -20.30
C ILE A 192 -4.35 -1.47 -18.95
N ARG A 193 -5.08 -2.18 -18.09
CA ARG A 193 -4.59 -2.65 -16.80
C ARG A 193 -4.74 -4.16 -16.70
N ALA A 194 -3.76 -4.78 -16.05
CA ALA A 194 -3.81 -6.19 -15.72
C ALA A 194 -4.95 -6.46 -14.73
N GLU A 195 -5.86 -7.37 -15.06
CA GLU A 195 -6.83 -7.96 -14.15
C GLU A 195 -6.42 -9.40 -13.86
N GLY A 196 -5.46 -9.55 -12.93
CA GLY A 196 -4.86 -10.84 -12.59
C GLY A 196 -3.57 -11.12 -13.37
N THR A 197 -3.21 -12.39 -13.47
CA THR A 197 -1.92 -12.83 -14.05
C THR A 197 -2.00 -13.17 -15.53
N GLU A 198 -3.20 -13.35 -16.07
CA GLU A 198 -3.44 -13.90 -17.41
C GLU A 198 -4.37 -13.04 -18.28
N THR A 199 -4.96 -12.00 -17.70
CA THR A 199 -5.98 -11.16 -18.35
C THR A 199 -5.65 -9.68 -18.13
N ALA A 200 -5.87 -8.87 -19.15
CA ALA A 200 -5.82 -7.42 -19.05
C ALA A 200 -7.05 -6.82 -19.75
N LEU A 201 -7.60 -5.77 -19.15
CA LEU A 201 -8.76 -5.07 -19.69
C LEU A 201 -8.38 -3.63 -20.04
N GLU A 202 -8.91 -3.15 -21.16
CA GLU A 202 -8.93 -1.71 -21.43
C GLU A 202 -9.94 -1.04 -20.50
N LEU A 203 -9.47 -0.09 -19.70
CA LEU A 203 -10.27 0.67 -18.76
C LEU A 203 -10.27 2.14 -19.18
N ALA A 204 -11.45 2.73 -19.32
CA ALA A 204 -11.61 4.16 -19.54
C ALA A 204 -12.29 4.80 -18.33
N PRO A 205 -11.94 6.06 -17.98
CA PRO A 205 -12.65 6.80 -16.95
C PRO A 205 -14.11 7.00 -17.36
N THR A 206 -15.05 6.52 -16.52
CA THR A 206 -16.49 6.75 -16.66
C THR A 206 -16.92 8.13 -16.19
#